data_AF-A0A6A9SD11-F1
#
_entry.id   AF-A0A6A9SD11-F1
#
_cell.length_a   1.000
_cell.length_b   1.000
_cell.length_c   1.000
_cell.angle_alpha   90.00
_cell.angle_beta   90.00
_cell.angle_gamma   90.00
#
_symmetry.space_group_name_H-M   'P 1'
#
loop_
_entity.id
_entity.type
_entity.pdbx_description
1 polymer ?
#
loop_
_entity_poly.entity_id
_entity_poly.type
_entity_poly.pdbx_seq_one_letter_code
_entity_poly.pdbx_strand_id
1 'polypeptide(L)'
;MVSRRTLEFLVGIVAAATVAGGASTYVATPYALAIGLAAGTPSLVRTSSRLDREAYDAANTSTEQVVDGALATAATLAVGLGAAYVAVSNGYDGPIAAAGVAAFAVLAGQGAFYARTKEFVE
;
A
#
# COMPACT_ATOMS: atom_id res chain seq x y z
N MET A 1 -0.01 2.03 27.13
CA MET A 1 -0.04 0.83 26.26
C MET A 1 -0.19 1.31 24.81
N VAL A 2 0.59 0.78 23.87
CA VAL A 2 0.49 1.15 22.44
C VAL A 2 -0.73 0.47 21.85
N SER A 3 -1.54 1.21 21.06
CA SER A 3 -2.74 0.64 20.43
C SER A 3 -2.38 -0.40 19.36
N ARG A 4 -3.20 -1.44 19.20
CA ARG A 4 -3.03 -2.46 18.14
C ARG A 4 -2.91 -1.81 16.76
N ARG A 5 -3.72 -0.78 16.51
CA ARG A 5 -3.72 0.00 15.27
C ARG A 5 -2.37 0.65 15.00
N THR A 6 -1.73 1.22 16.02
CA THR A 6 -0.39 1.82 15.91
C THR A 6 0.66 0.77 15.57
N LEU A 7 0.62 -0.40 16.20
CA LEU A 7 1.56 -1.48 15.91
C LEU A 7 1.42 -1.99 14.48
N GLU A 8 0.19 -2.21 14.01
CA GLU A 8 -0.04 -2.65 12.63
C GLU A 8 0.39 -1.61 11.61
N PHE A 9 0.16 -0.33 11.89
CA PHE A 9 0.63 0.76 11.02
C PHE A 9 2.16 0.77 10.92
N LEU A 10 2.85 0.61 12.06
CA LEU A 10 4.31 0.50 12.09
C LEU A 10 4.81 -0.73 11.33
N VAL A 11 4.14 -1.88 11.45
CA VAL A 11 4.47 -3.08 10.66
C VAL A 11 4.34 -2.79 9.17
N GLY A 12 3.29 -2.08 8.74
CA GLY A 12 3.12 -1.67 7.35
C GLY A 12 4.26 -0.78 6.85
N ILE A 13 4.66 0.24 7.62
CA ILE A 13 5.78 1.12 7.27
C ILE A 13 7.09 0.34 7.20
N VAL A 14 7.38 -0.50 8.21
CA VAL A 14 8.63 -1.26 8.28
C VAL A 14 8.72 -2.28 7.15
N ALA A 15 7.62 -2.98 6.84
CA ALA A 15 7.56 -3.88 5.69
C ALA A 15 7.84 -3.12 4.39
N ALA A 16 7.20 -1.96 4.20
CA ALA A 16 7.40 -1.15 3.01
C ALA A 16 8.83 -0.65 2.87
N ALA A 17 9.41 -0.08 3.94
CA ALA A 17 10.78 0.42 3.95
C ALA A 17 11.81 -0.68 3.72
N THR A 18 11.63 -1.84 4.35
CA THR A 18 12.54 -2.99 4.24
C THR A 18 12.56 -3.54 2.82
N VAL A 19 11.36 -3.76 2.24
CA VAL A 19 11.23 -4.31 0.90
C VAL A 19 11.70 -3.30 -0.15
N ALA A 20 11.35 -2.02 -0.01
CA ALA A 20 11.84 -0.96 -0.90
C ALA A 20 13.37 -0.83 -0.83
N GLY A 21 13.95 -0.79 0.37
CA GLY A 21 15.39 -0.71 0.55
C GLY A 21 16.12 -1.90 -0.07
N GLY A 22 15.62 -3.12 0.15
CA GLY A 22 16.14 -4.32 -0.49
C GLY A 22 16.05 -4.25 -2.02
N ALA A 23 14.87 -3.92 -2.55
CA ALA A 23 14.64 -3.83 -4.00
C ALA A 23 15.49 -2.75 -4.68
N SER A 24 15.78 -1.63 -3.99
CA SER A 24 16.58 -0.52 -4.53
C SER A 24 18.03 -0.88 -4.85
N THR A 25 18.50 -2.05 -4.39
CA THR A 25 19.81 -2.59 -4.77
C THR A 25 19.82 -3.24 -6.16
N TYR A 26 18.63 -3.53 -6.72
CA TYR A 26 18.47 -4.23 -8.00
C TYR A 26 17.69 -3.45 -9.05
N VAL A 27 16.85 -2.49 -8.64
CA VAL A 27 15.99 -1.71 -9.56
C VAL A 27 16.00 -0.23 -9.22
N ALA A 28 15.61 0.61 -10.18
CA ALA A 28 15.49 2.06 -9.97
C ALA A 28 14.51 2.38 -8.83
N THR A 29 14.75 3.49 -8.13
CA THR A 29 14.00 3.92 -6.94
C THR A 29 12.47 3.93 -7.13
N PRO A 30 11.91 4.41 -8.27
CA PRO A 30 10.46 4.35 -8.49
C PRO A 30 9.87 2.94 -8.44
N TYR A 31 10.56 1.94 -9.03
CA TYR A 31 10.13 0.55 -8.98
C TYR A 31 10.30 -0.06 -7.59
N ALA A 32 11.43 0.20 -6.93
CA ALA A 32 11.69 -0.27 -5.58
C ALA A 32 10.61 0.20 -4.60
N LEU A 33 10.20 1.48 -4.72
CA LEU A 33 9.12 2.05 -3.92
C LEU A 33 7.77 1.39 -4.22
N ALA A 34 7.42 1.15 -5.48
CA ALA A 34 6.18 0.46 -5.83
C ALA A 34 6.11 -0.94 -5.18
N ILE A 35 7.20 -1.69 -5.21
CA ILE A 35 7.30 -3.03 -4.61
C ILE A 35 7.19 -2.95 -3.08
N GLY A 36 7.92 -2.02 -2.45
CA GLY A 36 7.85 -1.83 -1.01
C GLY A 36 6.46 -1.42 -0.53
N LEU A 37 5.86 -0.41 -1.18
CA LEU A 37 4.51 0.05 -0.83
C LEU A 37 3.49 -1.07 -0.96
N ALA A 38 3.58 -1.90 -2.00
CA ALA A 38 2.73 -3.07 -2.13
C ALA A 38 2.86 -4.01 -0.92
N ALA A 39 4.09 -4.33 -0.49
CA ALA A 39 4.31 -5.18 0.67
C ALA A 39 3.74 -4.60 1.99
N GLY A 40 3.78 -3.29 2.18
CA GLY A 40 3.19 -2.63 3.36
C GLY A 40 1.67 -2.39 3.27
N THR A 41 1.08 -2.47 2.06
CA THR A 41 -0.30 -2.06 1.79
C THR A 41 -1.34 -2.75 2.69
N PRO A 42 -1.31 -4.08 2.94
CA PRO A 42 -2.34 -4.77 3.73
C PRO A 42 -2.53 -4.14 5.12
N SER A 43 -1.44 -3.78 5.78
CA SER A 43 -1.47 -3.17 7.11
C SER A 43 -1.87 -1.70 7.04
N LEU A 44 -1.43 -0.96 6.01
CA LEU A 44 -1.72 0.46 5.86
C LEU A 44 -3.20 0.74 5.57
N VAL A 45 -3.83 -0.04 4.68
CA VAL A 45 -5.26 0.16 4.36
C VAL A 45 -6.17 -0.17 5.54
N ARG A 46 -5.84 -1.21 6.31
CA ARG A 46 -6.58 -1.62 7.53
C ARG A 46 -6.38 -0.71 8.74
N THR A 47 -5.40 0.20 8.67
CA THR A 47 -5.14 1.18 9.72
C THR A 47 -5.60 2.59 9.34
N SER A 48 -6.16 2.76 8.13
CA SER A 48 -6.71 4.01 7.62
C SER A 48 -7.68 4.66 8.59
N SER A 49 -7.51 5.96 8.85
CA SER A 49 -8.39 6.79 9.70
C SER A 49 -9.85 6.80 9.27
N ARG A 50 -10.12 6.52 7.99
CA ARG A 50 -11.45 6.52 7.38
C ARG A 50 -12.22 5.21 7.61
N LEU A 51 -11.55 4.14 8.04
CA LEU A 51 -12.18 2.84 8.23
C LEU A 51 -12.71 2.72 9.66
N ASP A 52 -14.01 2.45 9.81
CA ASP A 52 -14.57 1.86 11.02
C ASP A 52 -14.10 0.41 11.12
N ARG A 53 -13.01 0.27 11.87
CA ARG A 53 -12.32 -0.99 12.01
C ARG A 53 -13.08 -2.00 12.85
N GLU A 54 -13.81 -1.54 13.86
CA GLU A 54 -14.53 -2.45 14.75
C GLU A 54 -15.70 -3.09 14.01
N ALA A 55 -16.44 -2.30 13.23
CA ALA A 55 -17.48 -2.82 12.35
C ALA A 55 -16.90 -3.76 11.28
N TYR A 56 -15.80 -3.36 10.62
CA TYR A 56 -15.16 -4.18 9.59
C TYR A 56 -14.65 -5.53 10.12
N ASP A 57 -13.94 -5.54 11.25
CA ASP A 57 -13.38 -6.77 11.84
C ASP A 57 -14.50 -7.68 12.40
N ALA A 58 -15.66 -7.13 12.81
CA ALA A 58 -16.82 -7.90 13.26
C ALA A 58 -17.62 -8.52 12.09
N ALA A 59 -17.67 -7.83 10.95
CA ALA A 59 -18.43 -8.27 9.78
C ALA A 59 -17.66 -9.24 8.87
N ASN A 60 -16.33 -9.25 8.92
CA ASN A 60 -15.48 -10.01 7.99
C ASN A 60 -14.65 -11.09 8.68
N THR A 61 -14.59 -12.26 8.05
CA THR A 61 -13.70 -13.36 8.45
C THR A 61 -12.22 -13.01 8.22
N SER A 62 -11.31 -13.73 8.87
CA SER A 62 -9.87 -13.57 8.65
C SER A 62 -9.47 -13.79 7.19
N THR A 63 -10.13 -14.72 6.48
CA THR A 63 -9.89 -14.98 5.06
C THR A 63 -10.29 -13.78 4.20
N GLU A 64 -11.46 -13.20 4.43
CA GLU A 64 -11.91 -12.01 3.69
C GLU A 64 -10.97 -10.83 3.90
N GLN A 65 -10.53 -10.61 5.15
CA GLN A 65 -9.56 -9.57 5.47
C GLN A 65 -8.23 -9.75 4.75
N VAL A 66 -7.78 -11.00 4.56
CA VAL A 66 -6.58 -11.32 3.77
C VAL A 66 -6.80 -11.04 2.29
N VAL A 67 -7.96 -11.42 1.74
CA VAL A 67 -8.29 -11.16 0.33
C VAL A 67 -8.35 -9.66 0.06
N ASP A 68 -8.94 -8.87 0.95
CA ASP A 68 -9.00 -7.41 0.79
C ASP A 68 -7.61 -6.77 0.85
N GLY A 69 -6.75 -7.23 1.76
CA GLY A 69 -5.35 -6.83 1.81
C GLY A 69 -4.57 -7.23 0.55
N ALA A 70 -4.81 -8.42 0.01
CA ALA A 70 -4.16 -8.92 -1.20
C ALA A 70 -4.60 -8.14 -2.45
N LEU A 71 -5.89 -7.81 -2.56
CA LEU A 71 -6.40 -6.97 -3.65
C LEU A 71 -5.84 -5.55 -3.60
N ALA A 72 -5.80 -4.96 -2.40
CA ALA A 72 -5.16 -3.67 -2.20
C ALA A 72 -3.67 -3.72 -2.60
N THR A 73 -2.95 -4.76 -2.18
CA THR A 73 -1.55 -4.98 -2.53
C THR A 73 -1.35 -5.10 -4.04
N ALA A 74 -2.17 -5.90 -4.70
CA ALA A 74 -2.10 -6.10 -6.14
C ALA A 74 -2.37 -4.80 -6.91
N ALA A 75 -3.36 -4.01 -6.47
CA ALA A 75 -3.65 -2.71 -7.05
C ALA A 75 -2.50 -1.71 -6.84
N THR A 76 -1.95 -1.63 -5.62
CA THR A 76 -0.76 -0.81 -5.32
C THR A 76 0.40 -1.20 -6.23
N LEU A 77 0.68 -2.49 -6.36
CA LEU A 77 1.79 -2.99 -7.15
C LEU A 77 1.57 -2.70 -8.64
N ALA A 78 0.42 -3.08 -9.19
CA ALA A 78 0.16 -2.94 -10.63
C ALA A 78 0.20 -1.47 -11.08
N VAL A 79 -0.48 -0.58 -10.36
CA VAL A 79 -0.47 0.86 -10.67
C VAL A 79 0.89 1.48 -10.37
N GLY A 80 1.53 1.10 -9.26
CA GLY A 80 2.85 1.58 -8.90
C GLY A 80 3.92 1.21 -9.94
N LEU A 81 3.94 -0.04 -10.40
CA LEU A 81 4.85 -0.50 -11.45
C LEU A 81 4.55 0.20 -12.79
N GLY A 82 3.28 0.39 -13.14
CA GLY A 82 2.89 1.14 -14.34
C GLY A 82 3.37 2.60 -14.29
N ALA A 83 3.15 3.28 -13.17
CA ALA A 83 3.60 4.65 -12.95
C ALA A 83 5.14 4.73 -12.94
N ALA A 84 5.83 3.78 -12.31
CA ALA A 84 7.28 3.68 -12.30
C ALA A 84 7.84 3.48 -13.71
N TYR A 85 7.20 2.64 -14.52
CA TYR A 85 7.56 2.44 -15.91
C TYR A 85 7.46 3.73 -16.73
N VAL A 86 6.34 4.46 -16.61
CA VAL A 86 6.18 5.75 -17.29
C VAL A 86 7.23 6.74 -16.82
N ALA A 87 7.50 6.84 -15.52
CA ALA A 87 8.50 7.75 -14.98
C ALA A 87 9.92 7.44 -15.52
N VAL A 88 10.36 6.19 -15.38
CA VAL A 88 11.72 5.77 -15.77
C VAL A 88 11.91 5.84 -17.29
N SER A 89 10.90 5.45 -18.08
CA SER A 89 10.98 5.53 -19.55
C SER A 89 11.09 6.96 -20.09
N ASN A 90 10.63 7.96 -19.33
CA ASN A 90 10.77 9.38 -19.65
C ASN A 90 12.01 10.02 -19.01
N GLY A 91 12.91 9.22 -18.40
CA GLY A 91 14.13 9.72 -17.76
C GLY A 91 13.90 10.38 -16.40
N TYR A 92 12.75 10.15 -15.76
CA TYR A 92 12.43 10.68 -14.44
C TYR A 92 12.62 9.61 -13.36
N ASP A 93 13.83 9.54 -12.80
CA ASP A 93 14.18 8.60 -11.71
C ASP A 93 14.44 9.31 -10.36
N GLY A 94 14.36 10.63 -10.34
CA GLY A 94 14.59 11.45 -9.15
C GLY A 94 13.46 11.41 -8.10
N PRO A 95 13.67 12.11 -6.96
CA PRO A 95 12.78 12.04 -5.79
C PRO A 95 11.32 12.45 -6.06
N ILE A 96 11.09 13.41 -6.96
CA ILE A 96 9.75 13.89 -7.31
C ILE A 96 8.97 12.80 -8.05
N ALA A 97 9.62 12.10 -8.99
CA ALA A 97 9.01 11.01 -9.73
C ALA A 97 8.68 9.83 -8.81
N ALA A 98 9.62 9.48 -7.93
CA ALA A 98 9.43 8.50 -6.86
C ALA A 98 8.21 8.84 -5.96
N ALA A 99 8.06 10.10 -5.55
CA ALA A 99 6.91 10.55 -4.76
C ALA A 99 5.58 10.44 -5.54
N GLY A 100 5.59 10.80 -6.83
CA GLY A 100 4.42 10.66 -7.69
C GLY A 100 3.99 9.19 -7.83
N VAL A 101 4.94 8.30 -8.11
CA VAL A 101 4.70 6.85 -8.19
C VAL A 101 4.15 6.31 -6.88
N ALA A 102 4.74 6.72 -5.75
CA ALA A 102 4.25 6.34 -4.43
C ALA A 102 2.80 6.78 -4.20
N ALA A 103 2.46 8.01 -4.56
CA ALA A 103 1.10 8.54 -4.44
C ALA A 103 0.10 7.74 -5.28
N PHE A 104 0.40 7.48 -6.56
CA PHE A 104 -0.48 6.70 -7.43
C PHE A 104 -0.65 5.26 -6.92
N ALA A 105 0.43 4.63 -6.47
CA ALA A 105 0.40 3.29 -5.92
C ALA A 105 -0.50 3.21 -4.67
N VAL A 106 -0.28 4.11 -3.70
CA VAL A 106 -1.07 4.16 -2.46
C VAL A 106 -2.54 4.43 -2.75
N LEU A 107 -2.84 5.38 -3.64
CA LEU A 107 -4.23 5.70 -4.02
C LEU A 107 -4.92 4.51 -4.69
N ALA A 108 -4.21 3.75 -5.53
CA ALA A 108 -4.76 2.55 -6.15
C ALA A 108 -5.09 1.47 -5.12
N GLY A 109 -4.17 1.19 -4.19
CA GLY A 109 -4.40 0.22 -3.12
C GLY A 109 -5.55 0.62 -2.20
N GLN A 110 -5.59 1.88 -1.77
CA GLN A 110 -6.68 2.42 -0.97
C GLN A 110 -8.01 2.37 -1.72
N GLY A 111 -8.02 2.77 -3.00
CA GLY A 111 -9.22 2.73 -3.83
C GLY A 111 -9.77 1.31 -3.99
N ALA A 112 -8.90 0.34 -4.26
CA ALA A 112 -9.30 -1.07 -4.36
C ALA A 112 -9.85 -1.61 -3.02
N PHE A 113 -9.22 -1.26 -1.90
CA PHE A 113 -9.71 -1.62 -0.58
C PHE A 113 -11.09 -1.01 -0.29
N TYR A 114 -11.23 0.31 -0.43
CA TYR A 114 -12.49 1.01 -0.16
C TYR A 114 -13.61 0.63 -1.11
N ALA A 115 -13.31 0.26 -2.36
CA ALA A 115 -14.34 -0.23 -3.28
C ALA A 115 -15.04 -1.49 -2.73
N ARG A 116 -14.32 -2.34 -1.99
CA ARG A 116 -14.88 -3.51 -1.30
C ARG A 116 -15.42 -3.22 0.09
N THR A 117 -14.83 -2.28 0.81
CA THR A 117 -15.14 -2.01 2.22
C THR A 117 -15.95 -0.74 2.44
N LYS A 118 -16.53 -0.15 1.39
CA LYS A 118 -17.22 1.16 1.41
C LYS A 118 -18.27 1.32 2.50
N GLU A 119 -18.91 0.24 2.94
CA GLU A 119 -19.93 0.24 3.98
C GLU A 119 -19.36 0.53 5.38
N PHE A 120 -18.05 0.40 5.54
CA PHE A 120 -17.30 0.67 6.77
C PHE A 120 -16.43 1.93 6.66
N VAL A 121 -16.59 2.73 5.60
CA VAL A 121 -15.74 3.91 5.33
C VAL A 121 -16.53 5.20 5.51
N GLU A 122 -16.01 6.11 6.32
CA GLU A 122 -16.58 7.45 6.60
C GLU A 122 -15.93 8.59 5.78
#